data_AF-A0A8D2ZF37-F1
#
_entry.id   AF-A0A8D2ZF37-F1
#
_cell.length_a   1.000
_cell.length_b   1.000
_cell.length_c   1.000
_cell.angle_alpha   90.00
_cell.angle_beta   90.00
_cell.angle_gamma   90.00
#
_symmetry.space_group_name_H-M   'P 1'
#
loop_
_entity.id
_entity.type
_entity.pdbx_description
1 polymer ?
#
loop_
_entity_poly.entity_id
_entity_poly.type
_entity_poly.pdbx_seq_one_letter_code
_entity_poly.pdbx_strand_id
1 'polypeptide(L)'
;MRSSSLLLLSFLASVAAVRGASDFRVCAFNLHHFGDSKTKKSAVMHTLTRIIARCDVCLLQEVRDSKATALPQLLTGLNSYDTEHKYDAVASVRLGRSESYQEQYVFVYRTDTVTVTGQYQYPDDRPGDVDAFSREPFVVRFKAPKTVIKEFVLIPQHTTPVNTTRELDALYDVLQHMKKLWKTQNVMLLGDFNADCGYLAKKNRKYVRLITDTELVWLIEDKTDTTVRSTTSCTYDRIVVHGETFVREIVPLSAKPFNFQTEYRLTEEQALEVSDHYPVEVLLKIFLINVFSGNTLTCHPGTEYQIRDKCCPLCPPGKSVIKDCTELRSTSCLPCVNGTSFTTHPNGLRECFPCASCSSGSGLKISLCTTTSDTVCEPLEGFYCTDQTGSRCVGAQRHKRCKPGQYIRHKGTALTDTECSDCSDGTFSNGKSTSCQPHTQCESLDLQLIKPGTVSTDAECGKDYDSTNVVAIVVSFLLICVVLLFLLFFFWKNKRRLFGKIRSAAIPTEQNAAGREGENMVDMTEGTVAGFVATFTTPASRCQTKEYRARDGPCCPVPRMCDTSRRCDEERGTCPLIRTLSTV
;
A
#
# COMPACT_ATOMS: atom_id res chain seq x y z
N MET A 1 25.56 9.54 -34.54
CA MET A 1 25.03 10.89 -34.19
C MET A 1 23.56 11.07 -34.63
N ARG A 2 22.65 10.16 -34.25
CA ARG A 2 21.21 10.25 -34.59
C ARG A 2 20.25 10.08 -33.39
N SER A 3 20.78 9.89 -32.18
CA SER A 3 19.96 9.67 -30.97
C SER A 3 19.67 10.96 -30.18
N SER A 4 20.47 12.01 -30.37
CA SER A 4 20.38 13.25 -29.58
C SER A 4 19.28 14.23 -30.03
N SER A 5 18.74 14.07 -31.25
CA SER A 5 17.69 14.97 -31.77
C SER A 5 16.27 14.56 -31.36
N LEU A 6 16.03 13.29 -31.00
CA LEU A 6 14.72 12.80 -30.56
C LEU A 6 14.43 13.11 -29.07
N LEU A 7 15.48 13.21 -28.25
CA LEU A 7 15.40 13.61 -26.85
C LEU A 7 15.10 15.11 -26.66
N LEU A 8 15.51 15.95 -27.63
CA LEU A 8 15.20 17.39 -27.60
C LEU A 8 13.75 17.69 -28.01
N LEU A 9 13.18 16.88 -28.91
CA LEU A 9 11.78 17.00 -29.36
C LEU A 9 10.77 16.49 -28.31
N SER A 10 11.14 15.48 -27.53
CA SER A 10 10.31 15.01 -26.40
C SER A 10 10.36 15.97 -25.20
N PHE A 11 11.48 16.68 -24.99
CA PHE A 11 11.60 17.72 -23.97
C PHE A 11 10.87 19.03 -24.33
N LEU A 12 10.68 19.31 -25.63
CA LEU A 12 9.88 20.45 -26.10
C LEU A 12 8.37 20.14 -26.13
N ALA A 13 7.98 18.87 -26.26
CA ALA A 13 6.59 18.44 -26.16
C ALA A 13 6.09 18.37 -24.70
N SER A 14 6.97 18.12 -23.73
CA SER A 14 6.61 18.11 -22.30
C SER A 14 6.44 19.51 -21.68
N VAL A 15 6.95 20.57 -22.34
CA VAL A 15 6.66 21.96 -21.95
C VAL A 15 5.31 22.45 -22.48
N ALA A 16 4.66 21.70 -23.39
CA ALA A 16 3.30 21.99 -23.84
C ALA A 16 2.21 21.31 -22.98
N ALA A 17 2.59 20.49 -21.99
CA ALA A 17 1.68 19.73 -21.14
C ALA A 17 1.50 20.36 -19.74
N VAL A 18 1.02 21.60 -19.67
CA VAL A 18 0.36 22.19 -18.48
C VAL A 18 -0.82 23.07 -18.95
N ARG A 19 -1.82 22.46 -19.57
CA ARG A 19 -3.13 23.11 -19.80
C ARG A 19 -4.19 22.03 -19.64
N GLY A 20 -5.00 22.10 -18.57
CA GLY A 20 -6.14 21.17 -18.45
C GLY A 20 -6.78 20.95 -17.07
N ALA A 21 -6.32 21.61 -16.00
CA ALA A 21 -7.03 21.75 -14.72
C ALA A 21 -6.40 22.98 -14.04
N SER A 22 -7.06 23.98 -13.45
CA SER A 22 -8.35 24.00 -12.79
C SER A 22 -8.71 25.45 -12.36
N ASP A 23 -8.84 26.41 -13.27
CA ASP A 23 -9.11 27.81 -12.90
C ASP A 23 -10.43 28.29 -13.50
N PHE A 24 -11.27 28.95 -12.70
CA PHE A 24 -12.53 29.53 -13.18
C PHE A 24 -12.31 30.99 -13.57
N ARG A 25 -12.50 31.33 -14.85
CA ARG A 25 -12.15 32.64 -15.39
C ARG A 25 -13.37 33.48 -15.77
N VAL A 26 -13.40 34.70 -15.26
CA VAL A 26 -14.35 35.73 -15.68
C VAL A 26 -13.62 36.79 -16.49
N CYS A 27 -14.20 37.18 -17.63
CA CYS A 27 -13.63 38.16 -18.55
C CYS A 27 -14.65 39.26 -18.88
N ALA A 28 -14.15 40.45 -19.20
CA ALA A 28 -14.91 41.49 -19.90
C ALA A 28 -14.13 42.01 -21.10
N PHE A 29 -14.81 42.17 -22.24
CA PHE A 29 -14.17 42.51 -23.50
C PHE A 29 -15.05 43.46 -24.33
N ASN A 30 -14.59 44.70 -24.53
CA ASN A 30 -15.09 45.57 -25.58
C ASN A 30 -14.60 45.06 -26.94
N LEU A 31 -15.55 44.69 -27.81
CA LEU A 31 -15.24 44.10 -29.11
C LEU A 31 -15.09 45.12 -30.24
N HIS A 32 -15.19 46.43 -29.99
CA HIS A 32 -15.11 47.50 -31.00
C HIS A 32 -16.04 47.26 -32.20
N HIS A 33 -17.32 47.60 -32.04
CA HIS A 33 -18.37 47.46 -33.06
C HIS A 33 -18.53 46.03 -33.64
N PHE A 34 -18.72 45.03 -32.79
CA PHE A 34 -18.93 43.65 -33.24
C PHE A 34 -20.30 43.48 -33.90
N GLY A 35 -20.35 42.99 -35.14
CA GLY A 35 -21.57 42.75 -35.90
C GLY A 35 -21.26 42.14 -37.26
N ASP A 36 -22.24 42.13 -38.17
CA ASP A 36 -22.17 41.46 -39.49
C ASP A 36 -20.88 41.72 -40.29
N SER A 37 -20.37 42.96 -40.27
CA SER A 37 -19.15 43.30 -41.02
C SER A 37 -17.91 42.63 -40.43
N LYS A 38 -17.85 42.51 -39.11
CA LYS A 38 -16.72 41.88 -38.40
C LYS A 38 -16.80 40.36 -38.52
N THR A 39 -18.00 39.76 -38.51
CA THR A 39 -18.14 38.29 -38.62
C THR A 39 -17.75 37.72 -39.98
N LYS A 40 -17.77 38.55 -41.04
CA LYS A 40 -17.27 38.17 -42.38
C LYS A 40 -15.73 38.02 -42.44
N LYS A 41 -15.00 38.55 -41.46
CA LYS A 41 -13.54 38.46 -41.40
C LYS A 41 -13.12 37.19 -40.66
N SER A 42 -12.81 36.13 -41.40
CA SER A 42 -12.47 34.81 -40.82
C SER A 42 -11.31 34.85 -39.83
N ALA A 43 -10.24 35.61 -40.12
CA ALA A 43 -9.09 35.76 -39.22
C ALA A 43 -9.47 36.46 -37.90
N VAL A 44 -10.35 37.46 -37.95
CA VAL A 44 -10.87 38.16 -36.76
C VAL A 44 -11.74 37.21 -35.95
N MET A 45 -12.69 36.51 -36.59
CA MET A 45 -13.55 35.54 -35.90
C MET A 45 -12.77 34.41 -35.25
N HIS A 46 -11.73 33.91 -35.92
CA HIS A 46 -10.84 32.91 -35.35
C HIS A 46 -10.13 33.44 -34.10
N THR A 47 -9.60 34.65 -34.15
CA THR A 47 -8.95 35.27 -32.99
C THR A 47 -9.93 35.53 -31.85
N LEU A 48 -11.12 36.09 -32.13
CA LEU A 48 -12.17 36.29 -31.13
C LEU A 48 -12.57 34.99 -30.44
N THR A 49 -12.74 33.92 -31.22
CA THR A 49 -13.05 32.59 -30.69
C THR A 49 -11.96 32.11 -29.73
N ARG A 50 -10.68 32.26 -30.11
CA ARG A 50 -9.54 31.90 -29.24
C ARG A 50 -9.47 32.73 -27.95
N ILE A 51 -9.81 34.01 -28.02
CA ILE A 51 -9.86 34.91 -26.85
C ILE A 51 -10.98 34.46 -25.92
N ILE A 52 -12.20 34.33 -26.43
CA ILE A 52 -13.40 34.06 -25.62
C ILE A 52 -13.37 32.65 -25.03
N ALA A 53 -12.84 31.67 -25.77
CA ALA A 53 -12.70 30.29 -25.29
C ALA A 53 -11.77 30.14 -24.06
N ARG A 54 -11.03 31.19 -23.66
CA ARG A 54 -10.26 31.21 -22.40
C ARG A 54 -11.12 31.37 -21.15
N CYS A 55 -12.35 31.83 -21.30
CA CYS A 55 -13.19 32.30 -20.21
C CYS A 55 -14.32 31.30 -19.93
N ASP A 56 -14.67 31.10 -18.66
CA ASP A 56 -15.88 30.40 -18.26
C ASP A 56 -17.11 31.28 -18.45
N VAL A 57 -16.95 32.58 -18.15
CA VAL A 57 -17.95 33.63 -18.40
C VAL A 57 -17.23 34.83 -18.99
N CYS A 58 -17.69 35.29 -20.15
CA CYS A 58 -17.15 36.45 -20.85
C CYS A 58 -18.26 37.46 -21.14
N LEU A 59 -18.15 38.66 -20.55
CA LEU A 59 -18.93 39.81 -20.96
C LEU A 59 -18.36 40.35 -22.28
N LEU A 60 -19.22 40.49 -23.27
CA LEU A 60 -18.96 41.14 -24.54
C LEU A 60 -19.71 42.47 -24.59
N GLN A 61 -19.01 43.53 -24.94
CA GLN A 61 -19.54 44.88 -25.11
C GLN A 61 -19.38 45.35 -26.56
N GLU A 62 -20.11 46.40 -26.93
CA GLU A 62 -20.21 46.89 -28.31
C GLU A 62 -20.72 45.84 -29.32
N VAL A 63 -21.61 44.95 -28.89
CA VAL A 63 -22.31 44.04 -29.81
C VAL A 63 -23.42 44.82 -30.53
N ARG A 64 -23.29 44.98 -31.84
CA ARG A 64 -24.21 45.68 -32.75
C ARG A 64 -24.87 44.69 -33.71
N ASP A 65 -25.68 43.78 -33.17
CA ASP A 65 -26.27 42.66 -33.92
C ASP A 65 -27.75 42.89 -34.27
N SER A 66 -28.03 43.95 -35.04
CA SER A 66 -29.42 44.33 -35.41
C SER A 66 -30.21 43.25 -36.17
N LYS A 67 -29.52 42.31 -36.84
CA LYS A 67 -30.13 41.21 -37.61
C LYS A 67 -30.15 39.88 -36.87
N ALA A 68 -29.63 39.83 -35.64
CA ALA A 68 -29.48 38.61 -34.84
C ALA A 68 -28.71 37.49 -35.59
N THR A 69 -27.68 37.86 -36.34
CA THR A 69 -26.85 36.94 -37.14
C THR A 69 -25.43 36.81 -36.64
N ALA A 70 -24.88 37.86 -36.03
CA ALA A 70 -23.49 37.88 -35.59
C ALA A 70 -23.25 36.98 -34.36
N LEU A 71 -24.14 37.04 -33.36
CA LEU A 71 -24.01 36.23 -32.15
C LEU A 71 -24.13 34.71 -32.43
N PRO A 72 -25.12 34.22 -33.20
CA PRO A 72 -25.17 32.81 -33.59
C PRO A 72 -23.92 32.32 -34.32
N GLN A 73 -23.33 33.15 -35.19
CA GLN A 73 -22.09 32.82 -35.88
C GLN A 73 -20.92 32.69 -34.90
N LEU A 74 -20.82 33.57 -33.91
CA LEU A 74 -19.80 33.48 -32.85
C LEU A 74 -19.96 32.21 -32.01
N LEU A 75 -21.18 31.90 -31.57
CA LEU A 75 -21.47 30.69 -30.80
C LEU A 75 -21.20 29.42 -31.60
N THR A 76 -21.49 29.42 -32.90
CA THR A 76 -21.13 28.31 -33.80
C THR A 76 -19.61 28.15 -33.87
N GLY A 77 -18.88 29.26 -34.02
CA GLY A 77 -17.41 29.27 -33.99
C GLY A 77 -16.85 28.68 -32.70
N LEU A 78 -17.33 29.14 -31.54
CA LEU A 78 -16.92 28.66 -30.21
C LEU A 78 -17.19 27.16 -30.04
N ASN A 79 -18.43 26.72 -30.27
CA ASN A 79 -18.81 25.31 -30.12
C ASN A 79 -18.14 24.38 -31.14
N SER A 80 -17.58 24.91 -32.24
CA SER A 80 -16.77 24.15 -33.19
C SER A 80 -15.27 24.12 -32.83
N TYR A 81 -14.78 25.18 -32.18
CA TYR A 81 -13.36 25.35 -31.85
C TYR A 81 -12.98 24.63 -30.55
N ASP A 82 -13.81 24.78 -29.52
CA ASP A 82 -13.60 24.17 -28.21
C ASP A 82 -14.52 22.96 -28.09
N THR A 83 -13.96 21.78 -28.36
CA THR A 83 -14.71 20.52 -28.33
C THR A 83 -14.93 19.97 -26.91
N GLU A 84 -14.28 20.55 -25.90
CA GLU A 84 -14.39 20.11 -24.50
C GLU A 84 -15.58 20.76 -23.80
N HIS A 85 -15.92 21.99 -24.18
CA HIS A 85 -16.97 22.78 -23.56
C HIS A 85 -18.09 23.14 -24.54
N LYS A 86 -19.29 23.32 -23.99
CA LYS A 86 -20.44 23.85 -24.75
C LYS A 86 -20.72 25.27 -24.31
N TYR A 87 -20.86 26.18 -25.27
CA TYR A 87 -21.10 27.61 -25.04
C TYR A 87 -22.54 28.00 -25.37
N ASP A 88 -23.10 28.83 -24.51
CA ASP A 88 -24.38 29.51 -24.70
C ASP A 88 -24.25 31.00 -24.34
N ALA A 89 -25.27 31.81 -24.61
CA ALA A 89 -25.26 33.23 -24.32
C ALA A 89 -26.59 33.77 -23.80
N VAL A 90 -26.51 34.82 -22.97
CA VAL A 90 -27.64 35.69 -22.64
C VAL A 90 -27.30 37.12 -23.07
N ALA A 91 -28.27 37.80 -23.67
CA ALA A 91 -28.08 39.14 -24.23
C ALA A 91 -29.15 40.10 -23.71
N SER A 92 -28.73 41.34 -23.51
CA SER A 92 -29.63 42.48 -23.30
C SER A 92 -30.42 42.83 -24.57
N VAL A 93 -31.43 43.68 -24.40
CA VAL A 93 -32.02 44.42 -25.52
C VAL A 93 -30.98 45.37 -26.13
N ARG A 94 -31.27 45.96 -27.29
CA ARG A 94 -30.40 46.99 -27.88
C ARG A 94 -30.55 48.29 -27.09
N LEU A 95 -29.45 48.79 -26.54
CA LEU A 95 -29.37 49.94 -25.65
C LEU A 95 -28.56 51.07 -26.30
N GLY A 96 -28.95 52.32 -26.08
CA GLY A 96 -28.31 53.49 -26.68
C GLY A 96 -29.28 54.64 -26.87
N ARG A 97 -28.81 55.86 -26.66
CA ARG A 97 -29.61 57.10 -26.82
C ARG A 97 -30.07 57.37 -28.26
N SER A 98 -29.41 56.78 -29.25
CA SER A 98 -29.74 56.97 -30.67
C SER A 98 -30.17 55.64 -31.30
N GLU A 99 -31.24 55.65 -32.10
CA GLU A 99 -31.67 54.48 -32.88
C GLU A 99 -30.59 54.00 -33.86
N SER A 100 -29.76 54.92 -34.37
CA SER A 100 -28.68 54.60 -35.32
C SER A 100 -27.47 53.93 -34.67
N TYR A 101 -27.32 54.06 -33.35
CA TYR A 101 -26.19 53.55 -32.59
C TYR A 101 -26.68 52.95 -31.28
N GLN A 102 -26.97 51.66 -31.34
CA GLN A 102 -27.32 50.86 -30.17
C GLN A 102 -26.41 49.63 -30.10
N GLU A 103 -26.10 49.24 -28.88
CA GLU A 103 -25.24 48.13 -28.51
C GLU A 103 -26.00 47.15 -27.61
N GLN A 104 -25.45 45.97 -27.43
CA GLN A 104 -25.94 44.98 -26.47
C GLN A 104 -24.79 44.56 -25.56
N TYR A 105 -25.10 44.39 -24.28
CA TYR A 105 -24.33 43.51 -23.41
C TYR A 105 -24.69 42.06 -23.72
N VAL A 106 -23.67 41.23 -23.92
CA VAL A 106 -23.82 39.78 -24.12
C VAL A 106 -22.90 39.05 -23.17
N PHE A 107 -23.43 38.14 -22.37
CA PHE A 107 -22.62 37.19 -21.61
C PHE A 107 -22.57 35.87 -22.35
N VAL A 108 -21.38 35.50 -22.83
CA VAL A 108 -21.09 34.16 -23.37
C VAL A 108 -20.50 33.32 -22.25
N TYR A 109 -20.98 32.09 -22.07
CA TYR A 109 -20.56 31.25 -20.95
C TYR A 109 -20.52 29.77 -21.30
N ARG A 110 -19.68 29.02 -20.58
CA ARG A 110 -19.61 27.56 -20.66
C ARG A 110 -20.73 26.94 -19.84
N THR A 111 -21.61 26.22 -20.52
CA THR A 111 -22.82 25.59 -19.93
C THR A 111 -22.51 24.47 -18.95
N ASP A 112 -21.32 23.88 -19.02
CA ASP A 112 -20.85 22.84 -18.09
C ASP A 112 -20.16 23.40 -16.83
N THR A 113 -19.85 24.70 -16.80
CA THR A 113 -19.15 25.34 -15.65
C THR A 113 -20.04 26.30 -14.87
N VAL A 114 -21.05 26.89 -15.51
CA VAL A 114 -22.04 27.77 -14.86
C VAL A 114 -23.48 27.52 -15.31
N THR A 115 -24.41 28.03 -14.52
CA THR A 115 -25.82 28.16 -14.89
C THR A 115 -26.27 29.60 -14.63
N VAL A 116 -26.99 30.19 -15.58
CA VAL A 116 -27.66 31.49 -15.38
C VAL A 116 -28.88 31.26 -14.48
N THR A 117 -28.92 31.92 -13.32
CA THR A 117 -30.03 31.80 -12.33
C THR A 117 -30.87 33.06 -12.20
N GLY A 118 -30.55 34.10 -12.98
CA GLY A 118 -31.32 35.34 -13.02
C GLY A 118 -30.70 36.35 -13.98
N GLN A 119 -31.56 37.19 -14.56
CA GLN A 119 -31.18 38.32 -15.40
C GLN A 119 -32.05 39.52 -15.04
N TYR A 120 -31.50 40.73 -15.12
CA TYR A 120 -32.20 41.96 -14.76
C TYR A 120 -31.66 43.14 -15.59
N GLN A 121 -32.53 43.75 -16.39
CA GLN A 121 -32.23 45.00 -17.07
C GLN A 121 -32.54 46.15 -16.11
N TYR A 122 -31.55 46.96 -15.76
CA TYR A 122 -31.77 48.13 -14.91
C TYR A 122 -32.66 49.15 -15.65
N PRO A 123 -33.75 49.63 -15.04
CA PRO A 123 -34.74 50.48 -15.72
C PRO A 123 -34.29 51.94 -15.87
N ASP A 124 -33.30 52.37 -15.10
CA ASP A 124 -32.76 53.75 -15.12
C ASP A 124 -33.78 54.87 -14.89
N ASP A 125 -34.80 54.58 -14.07
CA ASP A 125 -35.92 55.47 -13.74
C ASP A 125 -35.84 56.04 -12.31
N ARG A 126 -34.64 56.04 -11.71
CA ARG A 126 -34.44 56.43 -10.31
C ARG A 126 -34.84 57.90 -10.09
N PRO A 127 -35.74 58.19 -9.14
CA PRO A 127 -36.11 59.57 -8.82
C PRO A 127 -34.89 60.40 -8.42
N GLY A 128 -34.67 61.52 -9.13
CA GLY A 128 -33.53 62.42 -8.92
C GLY A 128 -32.28 62.10 -9.75
N ASP A 129 -32.22 60.96 -10.44
CA ASP A 129 -31.15 60.61 -11.38
C ASP A 129 -31.68 59.70 -12.51
N VAL A 130 -32.73 60.17 -13.17
CA VAL A 130 -33.34 59.47 -14.31
C VAL A 130 -32.42 59.57 -15.53
N ASP A 131 -32.37 58.51 -16.35
CA ASP A 131 -31.57 58.44 -17.60
C ASP A 131 -30.10 58.78 -17.34
N ALA A 132 -29.54 58.16 -16.29
CA ALA A 132 -28.15 58.33 -15.91
C ALA A 132 -27.20 57.65 -16.90
N PHE A 133 -27.60 56.51 -17.46
CA PHE A 133 -26.78 55.68 -18.34
C PHE A 133 -27.11 55.93 -19.81
N SER A 134 -26.12 55.79 -20.69
CA SER A 134 -26.42 55.72 -22.13
C SER A 134 -26.74 54.30 -22.59
N ARG A 135 -26.28 53.32 -21.82
CA ARG A 135 -26.53 51.87 -21.96
C ARG A 135 -26.75 51.31 -20.57
N GLU A 136 -28.01 51.08 -20.24
CA GLU A 136 -28.47 50.67 -18.93
C GLU A 136 -27.91 49.29 -18.55
N PRO A 137 -27.38 49.08 -17.33
CA PRO A 137 -26.76 47.81 -16.95
C PRO A 137 -27.69 46.59 -17.11
N PHE A 138 -27.20 45.57 -17.81
CA PHE A 138 -27.86 44.26 -17.94
C PHE A 138 -27.22 43.25 -17.00
N VAL A 139 -27.77 43.12 -15.80
CA VAL A 139 -27.20 42.35 -14.71
C VAL A 139 -27.54 40.87 -14.85
N VAL A 140 -26.54 39.98 -14.67
CA VAL A 140 -26.74 38.53 -14.74
C VAL A 140 -26.22 37.85 -13.47
N ARG A 141 -27.00 36.93 -12.92
CA ARG A 141 -26.63 36.08 -11.79
C ARG A 141 -26.22 34.71 -12.27
N PHE A 142 -25.02 34.28 -11.88
CA PHE A 142 -24.46 32.99 -12.23
C PHE A 142 -24.29 32.13 -10.99
N LYS A 143 -24.72 30.87 -11.09
CA LYS A 143 -24.33 29.80 -10.18
C LYS A 143 -23.18 29.02 -10.82
N ALA A 144 -22.04 28.96 -10.14
CA ALA A 144 -20.83 28.29 -10.56
C ALA A 144 -20.42 27.26 -9.48
N PRO A 145 -20.95 26.04 -9.51
CA PRO A 145 -20.79 25.08 -8.41
C PRO A 145 -19.33 24.70 -8.11
N LYS A 146 -18.43 24.84 -9.07
CA LYS A 146 -17.00 24.57 -8.90
C LYS A 146 -16.26 25.71 -8.18
N THR A 147 -16.75 26.94 -8.21
CA THR A 147 -16.09 28.07 -7.52
C THR A 147 -16.30 28.03 -6.01
N VAL A 148 -15.39 28.61 -5.23
CA VAL A 148 -15.58 28.75 -3.77
C VAL A 148 -16.78 29.64 -3.47
N ILE A 149 -16.93 30.72 -4.23
CA ILE A 149 -18.02 31.69 -4.08
C ILE A 149 -19.41 31.13 -4.44
N LYS A 150 -19.49 30.02 -5.21
CA LYS A 150 -20.68 29.27 -5.64
C LYS A 150 -21.71 30.03 -6.49
N GLU A 151 -22.05 31.25 -6.12
CA GLU A 151 -23.01 32.11 -6.81
C GLU A 151 -22.55 33.57 -6.71
N PHE A 152 -22.59 34.28 -7.84
CA PHE A 152 -22.17 35.67 -7.92
C PHE A 152 -22.99 36.41 -8.99
N VAL A 153 -22.96 37.73 -8.90
CA VAL A 153 -23.68 38.66 -9.77
C VAL A 153 -22.68 39.48 -10.56
N LEU A 154 -22.87 39.56 -11.87
CA LEU A 154 -22.09 40.40 -12.78
C LEU A 154 -22.92 41.61 -13.22
N ILE A 155 -22.44 42.81 -12.91
CA ILE A 155 -23.02 44.09 -13.37
C ILE A 155 -22.11 44.64 -14.48
N PRO A 156 -22.50 44.55 -15.77
CA PRO A 156 -21.72 45.11 -16.85
C PRO A 156 -21.90 46.62 -16.93
N GLN A 157 -20.86 47.35 -17.33
CA GLN A 157 -21.01 48.73 -17.79
C GLN A 157 -20.03 49.08 -18.91
N HIS A 158 -20.56 49.68 -19.97
CA HIS A 158 -19.81 50.40 -21.01
C HIS A 158 -20.19 51.88 -20.92
N THR A 159 -19.37 52.68 -20.27
CA THR A 159 -19.68 54.11 -20.06
C THR A 159 -19.51 54.92 -21.33
N THR A 160 -20.15 56.09 -21.43
CA THR A 160 -19.77 57.04 -22.48
C THR A 160 -18.61 57.93 -22.01
N PRO A 161 -17.58 58.16 -22.83
CA PRO A 161 -16.42 58.98 -22.44
C PRO A 161 -16.77 60.37 -21.89
N VAL A 162 -17.86 60.97 -22.39
CA VAL A 162 -18.34 62.30 -21.97
C VAL A 162 -19.05 62.30 -20.62
N ASN A 163 -19.69 61.19 -20.23
CA ASN A 163 -20.46 61.08 -18.99
C ASN A 163 -19.86 60.08 -17.99
N THR A 164 -18.62 59.62 -18.19
CA THR A 164 -17.94 58.63 -17.33
C THR A 164 -18.10 58.91 -15.84
N THR A 165 -17.92 60.16 -15.39
CA THR A 165 -18.05 60.50 -13.96
C THR A 165 -19.47 60.24 -13.44
N ARG A 166 -20.50 60.64 -14.20
CA ARG A 166 -21.91 60.46 -13.81
C ARG A 166 -22.31 58.99 -13.86
N GLU A 167 -22.01 58.29 -14.95
CA GLU A 167 -22.36 56.89 -15.12
C GLU A 167 -21.69 56.00 -14.06
N LEU A 168 -20.41 56.24 -13.73
CA LEU A 168 -19.75 55.47 -12.68
C LEU A 168 -20.30 55.76 -11.28
N ASP A 169 -20.72 56.99 -10.99
CA ASP A 169 -21.35 57.28 -9.71
C ASP A 169 -22.73 56.61 -9.61
N ALA A 170 -23.54 56.69 -10.67
CA ALA A 170 -24.84 56.03 -10.76
C ALA A 170 -24.72 54.49 -10.65
N LEU A 171 -23.61 53.90 -11.10
CA LEU A 171 -23.38 52.45 -11.00
C LEU A 171 -23.33 51.96 -9.54
N TYR A 172 -23.00 52.84 -8.59
CA TYR A 172 -23.11 52.55 -7.16
C TYR A 172 -24.55 52.25 -6.75
N ASP A 173 -25.51 52.99 -7.31
CA ASP A 173 -26.92 52.82 -7.01
C ASP A 173 -27.47 51.50 -7.56
N VAL A 174 -26.96 51.08 -8.74
CA VAL A 174 -27.24 49.76 -9.32
C VAL A 174 -26.71 48.66 -8.40
N LEU A 175 -25.48 48.78 -7.90
CA LEU A 175 -24.92 47.85 -6.92
C LEU A 175 -25.82 47.72 -5.69
N GLN A 176 -26.23 48.84 -5.07
CA GLN A 176 -27.09 48.80 -3.88
C GLN A 176 -28.46 48.18 -4.18
N HIS A 177 -29.05 48.49 -5.34
CA HIS A 177 -30.30 47.90 -5.79
C HIS A 177 -30.20 46.38 -5.93
N MET A 178 -29.16 45.89 -6.62
CA MET A 178 -28.98 44.45 -6.86
C MET A 178 -28.66 43.67 -5.58
N LYS A 179 -27.86 44.24 -4.67
CA LYS A 179 -27.62 43.66 -3.33
C LYS A 179 -28.92 43.44 -2.57
N LYS A 180 -29.85 44.41 -2.63
CA LYS A 180 -31.17 44.31 -1.99
C LYS A 180 -32.10 43.34 -2.72
N LEU A 181 -32.18 43.44 -4.05
CA LEU A 181 -33.09 42.65 -4.88
C LEU A 181 -32.81 41.15 -4.79
N TRP A 182 -31.54 40.76 -4.91
CA TRP A 182 -31.13 39.35 -4.88
C TRP A 182 -30.54 38.90 -3.54
N LYS A 183 -30.55 39.78 -2.52
CA LYS A 183 -30.08 39.49 -1.16
C LYS A 183 -28.67 38.86 -1.15
N THR A 184 -27.76 39.43 -1.93
CA THR A 184 -26.40 38.91 -2.11
C THR A 184 -25.36 40.01 -1.92
N GLN A 185 -24.21 39.63 -1.39
CA GLN A 185 -23.03 40.50 -1.31
C GLN A 185 -21.99 40.15 -2.39
N ASN A 186 -22.17 39.04 -3.10
CA ASN A 186 -21.23 38.52 -4.08
C ASN A 186 -21.44 39.21 -5.43
N VAL A 187 -21.03 40.47 -5.52
CA VAL A 187 -21.21 41.29 -6.73
C VAL A 187 -19.86 41.71 -7.31
N MET A 188 -19.73 41.53 -8.62
CA MET A 188 -18.62 42.02 -9.44
C MET A 188 -19.18 42.97 -10.50
N LEU A 189 -18.56 44.14 -10.64
CA LEU A 189 -18.82 45.10 -11.69
C LEU A 189 -17.65 45.06 -12.68
N LEU A 190 -17.94 45.04 -13.97
CA LEU A 190 -16.90 44.85 -14.98
C LEU A 190 -17.26 45.43 -16.34
N GLY A 191 -16.23 45.80 -17.13
CA GLY A 191 -16.39 46.31 -18.48
C GLY A 191 -15.53 47.54 -18.76
N ASP A 192 -15.72 48.12 -19.93
CA ASP A 192 -15.13 49.39 -20.34
C ASP A 192 -15.76 50.57 -19.57
N PHE A 193 -15.10 50.95 -18.49
CA PHE A 193 -15.55 52.03 -17.63
C PHE A 193 -15.06 53.40 -18.11
N ASN A 194 -14.22 53.46 -19.16
CA ASN A 194 -13.49 54.68 -19.55
C ASN A 194 -12.80 55.36 -18.34
N ALA A 195 -12.38 54.59 -17.34
CA ALA A 195 -12.03 55.07 -15.99
C ALA A 195 -10.59 55.59 -15.83
N ASP A 196 -10.02 56.18 -16.88
CA ASP A 196 -8.67 56.76 -16.85
C ASP A 196 -8.49 57.85 -17.91
N CYS A 197 -7.25 58.33 -18.07
CA CYS A 197 -6.85 59.30 -19.08
C CYS A 197 -7.74 60.55 -19.04
N GLY A 198 -8.16 61.06 -20.20
CA GLY A 198 -8.92 62.30 -20.31
C GLY A 198 -10.39 62.20 -19.84
N TYR A 199 -10.92 60.98 -19.71
CA TYR A 199 -12.36 60.76 -19.50
C TYR A 199 -12.76 60.79 -18.02
N LEU A 200 -11.89 60.31 -17.13
CA LEU A 200 -12.07 60.43 -15.68
C LEU A 200 -10.93 61.25 -15.05
N ALA A 201 -11.11 62.57 -15.04
CA ALA A 201 -10.13 63.46 -14.43
C ALA A 201 -9.90 63.11 -12.94
N LYS A 202 -8.63 63.07 -12.49
CA LYS A 202 -8.25 62.75 -11.10
C LYS A 202 -9.05 63.54 -10.05
N LYS A 203 -9.30 64.83 -10.31
CA LYS A 203 -10.07 65.72 -9.43
C LYS A 203 -11.55 65.31 -9.27
N ASN A 204 -12.11 64.58 -10.22
CA ASN A 204 -13.51 64.14 -10.22
C ASN A 204 -13.71 62.82 -9.47
N ARG A 205 -12.65 62.01 -9.29
CA ARG A 205 -12.73 60.68 -8.64
C ARG A 205 -13.33 60.72 -7.23
N LYS A 206 -13.12 61.81 -6.49
CA LYS A 206 -13.69 62.02 -5.14
C LYS A 206 -15.22 62.17 -5.11
N TYR A 207 -15.86 62.37 -6.26
CA TYR A 207 -17.31 62.47 -6.39
C TYR A 207 -17.96 61.18 -6.89
N VAL A 208 -17.17 60.13 -7.13
CA VAL A 208 -17.66 58.85 -7.64
C VAL A 208 -17.71 57.87 -6.48
N ARG A 209 -18.91 57.54 -5.99
CA ARG A 209 -19.12 56.61 -4.86
C ARG A 209 -18.50 55.23 -5.12
N LEU A 210 -18.52 54.77 -6.37
CA LEU A 210 -17.87 53.51 -6.76
C LEU A 210 -16.33 53.51 -6.52
N ILE A 211 -15.69 54.68 -6.46
CA ILE A 211 -14.26 54.85 -6.19
C ILE A 211 -13.99 55.16 -4.71
N THR A 212 -14.86 55.94 -4.07
CA THR A 212 -14.63 56.41 -2.69
C THR A 212 -15.11 55.42 -1.62
N ASP A 213 -16.00 54.48 -1.96
CA ASP A 213 -16.44 53.44 -1.04
C ASP A 213 -15.33 52.41 -0.80
N THR A 214 -14.95 52.23 0.47
CA THR A 214 -13.86 51.34 0.88
C THR A 214 -14.21 49.85 0.83
N GLU A 215 -15.49 49.50 0.71
CA GLU A 215 -15.91 48.11 0.50
C GLU A 215 -15.72 47.65 -0.96
N LEU A 216 -15.40 48.55 -1.88
CA LEU A 216 -15.16 48.25 -3.29
C LEU A 216 -13.68 48.14 -3.60
N VAL A 217 -13.28 46.97 -4.11
CA VAL A 217 -11.89 46.71 -4.50
C VAL A 217 -11.77 46.71 -6.02
N TRP A 218 -11.02 47.67 -6.54
CA TRP A 218 -10.68 47.79 -7.95
C TRP A 218 -9.49 46.88 -8.26
N LEU A 219 -9.75 45.77 -8.95
CA LEU A 219 -8.77 44.71 -9.18
C LEU A 219 -7.82 45.02 -10.34
N ILE A 220 -8.28 45.78 -11.32
CA ILE A 220 -7.42 46.32 -12.38
C ILE A 220 -6.89 47.66 -11.90
N GLU A 221 -5.61 47.65 -11.52
CA GLU A 221 -4.90 48.79 -10.93
C GLU A 221 -4.75 49.93 -11.95
N ASP A 222 -4.81 51.17 -11.45
CA ASP A 222 -4.52 52.36 -12.27
C ASP A 222 -3.12 52.24 -12.90
N LYS A 223 -2.94 52.75 -14.13
CA LYS A 223 -1.74 52.62 -14.97
C LYS A 223 -1.53 51.24 -15.61
N THR A 224 -2.48 50.33 -15.45
CA THR A 224 -2.53 49.09 -16.23
C THR A 224 -3.12 49.41 -17.60
N ASP A 225 -2.37 49.21 -18.67
CA ASP A 225 -2.87 49.50 -20.02
C ASP A 225 -3.84 48.43 -20.51
N THR A 226 -5.07 48.84 -20.82
CA THR A 226 -6.12 47.98 -21.38
C THR A 226 -6.42 48.30 -22.84
N THR A 227 -5.59 49.13 -23.49
CA THR A 227 -5.77 49.54 -24.90
C THR A 227 -4.77 48.86 -25.83
N VAL A 228 -5.18 48.59 -27.07
CA VAL A 228 -4.33 47.93 -28.07
C VAL A 228 -3.34 48.90 -28.71
N ARG A 229 -3.72 50.18 -28.85
CA ARG A 229 -2.89 51.16 -29.56
C ARG A 229 -1.61 51.44 -28.78
N SER A 230 -0.48 51.31 -29.45
CA SER A 230 0.86 51.59 -28.88
C SER A 230 1.05 53.06 -28.48
N THR A 231 0.22 53.94 -29.00
CA THR A 231 0.21 55.39 -28.73
C THR A 231 -0.65 55.79 -27.54
N THR A 232 -1.42 54.86 -26.97
CA THR A 232 -2.23 55.08 -25.76
C THR A 232 -1.72 54.20 -24.62
N SER A 233 -2.00 54.62 -23.39
CA SER A 233 -1.75 53.81 -22.20
C SER A 233 -2.79 54.21 -21.16
N CYS A 234 -3.94 53.54 -21.18
CA CYS A 234 -5.12 53.92 -20.42
C CYS A 234 -5.75 52.71 -19.75
N THR A 235 -6.14 52.84 -18.47
CA THR A 235 -6.86 51.81 -17.73
C THR A 235 -8.38 51.99 -17.83
N TYR A 236 -8.92 51.84 -19.05
CA TYR A 236 -10.34 52.04 -19.31
C TYR A 236 -11.19 50.88 -18.79
N ASP A 237 -10.76 49.65 -19.08
CA ASP A 237 -11.47 48.43 -18.72
C ASP A 237 -11.16 48.04 -17.27
N ARG A 238 -12.20 47.71 -16.52
CA ARG A 238 -12.09 47.50 -15.07
C ARG A 238 -12.82 46.25 -14.62
N ILE A 239 -12.34 45.73 -13.50
CA ILE A 239 -13.04 44.73 -12.68
C ILE A 239 -13.04 45.25 -11.25
N VAL A 240 -14.22 45.37 -10.66
CA VAL A 240 -14.44 45.87 -9.29
C VAL A 240 -15.28 44.84 -8.55
N VAL A 241 -14.91 44.50 -7.32
CA VAL A 241 -15.66 43.55 -6.50
C VAL A 241 -16.06 44.16 -5.17
N HIS A 242 -17.21 43.71 -4.66
CA HIS A 242 -17.77 44.20 -3.41
C HIS A 242 -17.46 43.27 -2.23
N GLY A 243 -16.87 43.85 -1.19
CA GLY A 243 -16.66 43.25 0.12
C GLY A 243 -15.47 42.28 0.19
N GLU A 244 -14.93 42.13 1.40
CA GLU A 244 -13.78 41.24 1.65
C GLU A 244 -14.05 39.78 1.31
N THR A 245 -15.32 39.35 1.40
CA THR A 245 -15.70 37.97 1.08
C THR A 245 -15.41 37.66 -0.38
N PHE A 246 -15.81 38.52 -1.32
CA PHE A 246 -15.52 38.30 -2.74
C PHE A 246 -14.01 38.33 -2.99
N VAL A 247 -13.31 39.31 -2.39
CA VAL A 247 -11.84 39.46 -2.52
C VAL A 247 -11.11 38.20 -2.10
N ARG A 248 -11.52 37.56 -1.01
CA ARG A 248 -10.92 36.31 -0.53
C ARG A 248 -11.13 35.14 -1.48
N GLU A 249 -12.14 35.18 -2.35
CA GLU A 249 -12.42 34.16 -3.36
C GLU A 249 -11.74 34.40 -4.71
N ILE A 250 -10.97 35.48 -4.86
CA ILE A 250 -10.15 35.71 -6.05
C ILE A 250 -8.78 35.06 -5.88
N VAL A 251 -8.26 34.49 -6.96
CA VAL A 251 -6.86 34.04 -7.01
C VAL A 251 -5.97 35.29 -6.97
N PRO A 252 -5.07 35.44 -5.97
CA PRO A 252 -4.25 36.64 -5.83
C PRO A 252 -3.48 36.97 -7.12
N LEU A 253 -3.43 38.26 -7.48
CA LEU A 253 -2.72 38.78 -8.65
C LEU A 253 -3.18 38.22 -10.01
N SER A 254 -4.35 37.57 -10.07
CA SER A 254 -4.88 37.02 -11.31
C SER A 254 -5.58 38.05 -12.20
N ALA A 255 -6.04 39.16 -11.63
CA ALA A 255 -6.73 40.21 -12.36
C ALA A 255 -5.76 41.00 -13.24
N LYS A 256 -5.97 40.99 -14.57
CA LYS A 256 -5.08 41.66 -15.53
C LYS A 256 -5.73 41.80 -16.91
N PRO A 257 -5.22 42.69 -17.78
CA PRO A 257 -5.53 42.65 -19.20
C PRO A 257 -4.89 41.43 -19.87
N PHE A 258 -5.59 40.84 -20.83
CA PHE A 258 -5.08 39.82 -21.71
C PHE A 258 -4.60 40.44 -23.02
N ASN A 259 -3.30 40.68 -23.11
CA ASN A 259 -2.67 41.22 -24.31
C ASN A 259 -2.62 40.16 -25.43
N PHE A 260 -3.72 40.01 -26.16
CA PHE A 260 -3.85 39.04 -27.25
C PHE A 260 -2.95 39.35 -28.45
N GLN A 261 -2.55 40.61 -28.63
CA GLN A 261 -1.59 41.00 -29.66
C GLN A 261 -0.27 40.27 -29.44
N THR A 262 0.26 40.34 -28.22
CA THR A 262 1.52 39.69 -27.83
C THR A 262 1.37 38.17 -27.80
N GLU A 263 0.31 37.65 -27.15
CA GLU A 263 0.09 36.20 -27.01
C GLU A 263 -0.04 35.51 -28.39
N TYR A 264 -0.73 36.15 -29.34
CA TYR A 264 -0.99 35.58 -30.66
C TYR A 264 -0.07 36.11 -31.76
N ARG A 265 0.94 36.91 -31.39
CA ARG A 265 1.97 37.47 -32.29
C ARG A 265 1.36 38.23 -33.47
N LEU A 266 0.35 39.05 -33.19
CA LEU A 266 -0.31 39.89 -34.18
C LEU A 266 0.45 41.21 -34.34
N THR A 267 0.43 41.78 -35.54
CA THR A 267 0.81 43.20 -35.70
C THR A 267 -0.24 44.10 -35.04
N GLU A 268 0.11 45.37 -34.78
CA GLU A 268 -0.85 46.32 -34.22
C GLU A 268 -2.07 46.48 -35.14
N GLU A 269 -1.88 46.51 -36.45
CA GLU A 269 -2.97 46.60 -37.43
C GLU A 269 -3.90 45.39 -37.35
N GLN A 270 -3.34 44.18 -37.28
CA GLN A 270 -4.12 42.96 -37.13
C GLN A 270 -4.88 42.92 -35.80
N ALA A 271 -4.26 43.37 -34.72
CA ALA A 271 -4.90 43.44 -33.42
C ALA A 271 -6.07 44.45 -33.42
N LEU A 272 -5.89 45.62 -34.04
CA LEU A 272 -6.93 46.63 -34.20
C LEU A 272 -8.10 46.19 -35.08
N GLU A 273 -7.91 45.23 -35.98
CA GLU A 273 -9.04 44.59 -36.68
C GLU A 273 -9.92 43.76 -35.73
N VAL A 274 -9.32 43.21 -34.68
CA VAL A 274 -10.01 42.42 -33.64
C VAL A 274 -10.72 43.37 -32.67
N SER A 275 -9.98 44.22 -31.97
CA SER A 275 -10.49 45.27 -31.09
C SER A 275 -9.41 46.31 -30.80
N ASP A 276 -9.79 47.51 -30.38
CA ASP A 276 -8.88 48.51 -29.80
C ASP A 276 -8.74 48.42 -28.27
N HIS A 277 -9.44 47.48 -27.63
CA HIS A 277 -9.32 47.14 -26.22
C HIS A 277 -8.74 45.74 -26.02
N TYR A 278 -8.03 45.52 -24.92
CA TYR A 278 -7.71 44.19 -24.42
C TYR A 278 -8.82 43.70 -23.47
N PRO A 279 -9.20 42.42 -23.50
CA PRO A 279 -10.05 41.86 -22.46
C PRO A 279 -9.38 42.01 -21.09
N VAL A 280 -10.14 42.39 -20.06
CA VAL A 280 -9.71 42.23 -18.67
C VAL A 280 -10.24 40.91 -18.13
N GLU A 281 -9.37 40.14 -17.47
CA GLU A 281 -9.69 38.81 -16.94
C GLU A 281 -9.34 38.72 -15.45
N VAL A 282 -10.06 37.88 -14.71
CA VAL A 282 -9.77 37.52 -13.30
C VAL A 282 -10.08 36.05 -13.07
N LEU A 283 -9.31 35.39 -12.20
CA LEU A 283 -9.55 34.02 -11.80
C LEU A 283 -10.24 33.97 -10.43
N LEU A 284 -11.35 33.23 -10.37
CA LEU A 284 -12.00 32.87 -9.11
C LEU A 284 -11.42 31.56 -8.60
N LYS A 285 -11.19 31.48 -7.30
CA LYS A 285 -10.81 30.25 -6.63
C LYS A 285 -11.90 29.23 -6.88
N ILE A 286 -11.48 28.06 -7.31
CA ILE A 286 -12.35 26.90 -7.31
C ILE A 286 -12.22 26.17 -5.99
N PHE A 287 -13.29 25.49 -5.57
CA PHE A 287 -13.06 24.29 -4.81
C PHE A 287 -12.22 23.41 -5.74
N LEU A 288 -10.93 23.33 -5.44
CA LEU A 288 -10.34 22.02 -5.36
C LEU A 288 -11.24 21.30 -4.36
N ILE A 289 -12.34 20.72 -4.84
CA ILE A 289 -12.78 19.52 -4.22
C ILE A 289 -11.46 18.73 -4.21
N ASN A 290 -11.10 18.15 -3.08
CA ASN A 290 -10.62 16.80 -3.19
C ASN A 290 -11.78 16.00 -3.82
N VAL A 291 -12.10 16.27 -5.09
CA VAL A 291 -12.26 15.20 -6.01
C VAL A 291 -10.84 14.58 -5.84
N PHE A 292 -10.64 13.45 -5.20
CA PHE A 292 -11.46 12.24 -5.34
C PHE A 292 -12.34 12.26 -6.60
N SER A 293 -11.81 12.88 -7.65
CA SER A 293 -11.91 12.39 -8.99
C SER A 293 -11.14 11.13 -8.72
N GLY A 294 -11.82 10.00 -8.86
CA GLY A 294 -11.15 8.74 -9.06
C GLY A 294 -10.29 8.75 -10.32
N ASN A 295 -9.54 9.83 -10.61
CA ASN A 295 -8.15 9.69 -10.95
C ASN A 295 -7.37 9.90 -9.65
N THR A 296 -7.41 8.88 -8.79
CA THR A 296 -6.27 8.58 -7.93
C THR A 296 -5.02 8.84 -8.74
N LEU A 297 -4.11 9.70 -8.26
CA LEU A 297 -2.74 9.73 -8.76
C LEU A 297 -2.20 8.31 -8.55
N THR A 298 -2.39 7.44 -9.54
CA THR A 298 -1.89 6.07 -9.51
C THR A 298 -0.44 6.17 -9.89
N CYS A 299 0.39 6.36 -8.88
CA CYS A 299 1.81 6.08 -9.01
C CYS A 299 1.98 4.67 -9.56
N HIS A 300 2.96 4.48 -10.46
CA HIS A 300 3.15 3.19 -11.11
C HIS A 300 3.36 2.10 -10.05
N PRO A 301 2.47 1.10 -9.98
CA PRO A 301 2.57 0.04 -8.99
C PRO A 301 3.91 -0.68 -9.12
N GLY A 302 4.68 -0.71 -8.03
CA GLY A 302 5.98 -1.40 -7.98
C GLY A 302 7.19 -0.56 -8.39
N THR A 303 7.02 0.68 -8.86
CA THR A 303 8.15 1.61 -9.10
C THR A 303 8.04 2.92 -8.33
N GLU A 304 6.84 3.36 -7.96
CA GLU A 304 6.61 4.67 -7.34
C GLU A 304 5.68 4.60 -6.11
N TYR A 305 5.92 5.45 -5.11
CA TYR A 305 4.99 5.72 -4.00
C TYR A 305 4.46 7.14 -4.06
N GLN A 306 3.24 7.32 -3.57
CA GLN A 306 2.61 8.63 -3.49
C GLN A 306 3.01 9.35 -2.21
N ILE A 307 3.43 10.61 -2.33
CA ILE A 307 3.62 11.51 -1.20
C ILE A 307 2.94 12.83 -1.51
N ARG A 308 1.83 13.12 -0.84
CA ARG A 308 0.92 14.24 -1.18
C ARG A 308 0.48 14.13 -2.65
N ASP A 309 0.83 15.10 -3.48
CA ASP A 309 0.39 15.21 -4.88
C ASP A 309 1.50 14.85 -5.88
N LYS A 310 2.50 14.06 -5.49
CA LYS A 310 3.58 13.59 -6.37
C LYS A 310 3.87 12.10 -6.19
N CYS A 311 4.34 11.48 -7.27
CA CYS A 311 4.90 10.13 -7.28
C CYS A 311 6.41 10.19 -7.15
N CYS A 312 6.95 9.47 -6.17
CA CYS A 312 8.38 9.36 -5.93
C CYS A 312 8.85 7.92 -6.19
N PRO A 313 10.05 7.70 -6.76
CA PRO A 313 10.59 6.35 -6.95
C PRO A 313 10.73 5.59 -5.63
N LEU A 314 10.32 4.33 -5.59
CA LEU A 314 10.43 3.46 -4.42
C LEU A 314 11.90 3.22 -4.03
N CYS A 315 12.14 3.03 -2.74
CA CYS A 315 13.40 2.47 -2.26
C CYS A 315 13.46 0.97 -2.56
N PRO A 316 14.63 0.42 -2.94
CA PRO A 316 14.78 -1.01 -3.19
C PRO A 316 14.60 -1.83 -1.90
N PRO A 317 14.38 -3.15 -2.00
CA PRO A 317 14.31 -4.05 -0.86
C PRO A 317 15.51 -3.87 0.09
N GLY A 318 15.24 -3.99 1.38
CA GLY A 318 16.21 -3.76 2.45
C GLY A 318 16.58 -2.31 2.71
N LYS A 319 15.78 -1.36 2.19
CA LYS A 319 15.91 0.08 2.49
C LYS A 319 14.55 0.74 2.74
N SER A 320 14.53 1.82 3.52
CA SER A 320 13.38 2.71 3.74
C SER A 320 13.70 4.15 3.32
N VAL A 321 12.67 4.99 3.19
CA VAL A 321 12.79 6.39 2.79
C VAL A 321 13.26 7.27 3.95
N ILE A 322 14.42 7.91 3.81
CA ILE A 322 14.88 8.95 4.73
C ILE A 322 14.49 10.36 4.28
N LYS A 323 14.45 10.60 2.98
CA LYS A 323 14.03 11.88 2.40
C LYS A 323 13.27 11.65 1.10
N ASP A 324 12.12 12.29 0.98
CA ASP A 324 11.29 12.21 -0.23
C ASP A 324 12.01 12.82 -1.43
N CYS A 325 11.62 12.37 -2.62
CA CYS A 325 12.08 12.97 -3.86
C CYS A 325 11.68 14.46 -3.94
N THR A 326 12.47 15.26 -4.63
CA THR A 326 12.12 16.62 -5.06
C THR A 326 12.11 16.68 -6.58
N GLU A 327 11.70 17.80 -7.17
CA GLU A 327 11.67 17.97 -8.63
C GLU A 327 13.01 17.66 -9.33
N LEU A 328 14.12 17.77 -8.59
CA LEU A 328 15.47 17.62 -9.12
C LEU A 328 16.26 16.47 -8.48
N ARG A 329 15.70 15.78 -7.47
CA ARG A 329 16.41 14.73 -6.72
C ARG A 329 15.51 13.53 -6.49
N SER A 330 16.02 12.33 -6.78
CA SER A 330 15.33 11.07 -6.49
C SER A 330 15.20 10.81 -4.99
N THR A 331 14.37 9.84 -4.62
CA THR A 331 14.18 9.40 -3.24
C THR A 331 15.50 8.98 -2.60
N SER A 332 15.78 9.48 -1.41
CA SER A 332 16.94 9.06 -0.63
C SER A 332 16.56 7.90 0.28
N CYS A 333 17.34 6.82 0.22
CA CYS A 333 17.03 5.55 0.88
C CYS A 333 18.09 5.16 1.92
N LEU A 334 17.64 4.71 3.09
CA LEU A 334 18.46 4.24 4.21
C LEU A 334 18.34 2.72 4.35
N PRO A 335 19.45 1.96 4.51
CA PRO A 335 19.36 0.51 4.71
C PRO A 335 18.70 0.11 6.03
N CYS A 336 17.93 -0.97 5.99
CA CYS A 336 17.41 -1.63 7.18
C CYS A 336 18.54 -2.22 8.02
N VAL A 337 18.27 -2.42 9.31
CA VAL A 337 19.26 -2.96 10.24
C VAL A 337 19.18 -4.49 10.25
N ASN A 338 20.26 -5.14 9.81
CA ASN A 338 20.32 -6.59 9.70
C ASN A 338 19.98 -7.29 11.02
N GLY A 339 19.13 -8.32 10.96
CA GLY A 339 18.67 -9.08 12.13
C GLY A 339 17.63 -8.40 13.03
N THR A 340 17.24 -7.15 12.75
CA THR A 340 16.22 -6.44 13.56
C THR A 340 15.10 -5.82 12.72
N SER A 341 15.38 -5.43 11.47
CA SER A 341 14.36 -4.90 10.58
C SER A 341 14.60 -5.25 9.11
N PHE A 342 13.52 -5.30 8.33
CA PHE A 342 13.58 -5.73 6.94
C PHE A 342 12.52 -5.04 6.05
N THR A 343 12.72 -5.10 4.74
CA THR A 343 11.69 -4.83 3.72
C THR A 343 11.89 -5.78 2.53
N THR A 344 10.86 -6.56 2.17
CA THR A 344 10.96 -7.60 1.12
C THR A 344 10.81 -7.07 -0.30
N HIS A 345 10.11 -5.95 -0.47
CA HIS A 345 9.76 -5.38 -1.77
C HIS A 345 10.15 -3.90 -1.86
N PRO A 346 10.27 -3.34 -3.09
CA PRO A 346 10.41 -1.91 -3.27
C PRO A 346 9.29 -1.16 -2.54
N ASN A 347 9.63 -0.15 -1.75
CA ASN A 347 8.68 0.47 -0.83
C ASN A 347 8.89 2.00 -0.69
N GLY A 348 7.86 2.68 -0.18
CA GLY A 348 7.88 4.09 0.19
C GLY A 348 7.80 4.33 1.70
N LEU A 349 8.16 3.34 2.52
CA LEU A 349 8.00 3.39 3.97
C LEU A 349 9.05 4.29 4.61
N ARG A 350 8.69 4.95 5.72
CA ARG A 350 9.66 5.73 6.52
C ARG A 350 10.58 4.83 7.36
N GLU A 351 10.04 3.70 7.81
CA GLU A 351 10.72 2.76 8.68
C GLU A 351 10.64 1.36 8.10
N CYS A 352 11.68 0.55 8.32
CA CYS A 352 11.66 -0.86 7.97
C CYS A 352 10.75 -1.63 8.94
N PHE A 353 10.21 -2.77 8.50
CA PHE A 353 9.42 -3.62 9.38
C PHE A 353 10.30 -4.28 10.43
N PRO A 354 9.91 -4.34 11.71
CA PRO A 354 10.64 -5.10 12.70
C PRO A 354 10.57 -6.60 12.37
N CYS A 355 11.69 -7.31 12.53
CA CYS A 355 11.72 -8.75 12.34
C CYS A 355 10.79 -9.43 13.35
N ALA A 356 10.05 -10.43 12.89
CA ALA A 356 9.30 -11.31 13.76
C ALA A 356 10.24 -12.07 14.72
N SER A 357 9.80 -12.27 15.96
CA SER A 357 10.44 -13.16 16.92
C SER A 357 9.67 -14.48 16.99
N CYS A 358 10.37 -15.61 16.90
CA CYS A 358 9.77 -16.93 17.13
C CYS A 358 9.97 -17.30 18.61
N SER A 359 8.90 -17.70 19.30
CA SER A 359 8.97 -18.14 20.70
C SER A 359 9.88 -19.37 20.82
N SER A 360 11.04 -19.18 21.46
CA SER A 360 12.04 -20.23 21.68
C SER A 360 11.42 -21.37 22.49
N GLY A 361 11.33 -22.57 21.90
CA GLY A 361 10.74 -23.76 22.54
C GLY A 361 9.48 -24.34 21.87
N SER A 362 8.93 -23.68 20.85
CA SER A 362 7.60 -24.05 20.28
C SER A 362 7.65 -25.06 19.13
N GLY A 363 8.73 -25.83 18.98
CA GLY A 363 8.86 -26.83 17.90
C GLY A 363 8.98 -26.21 16.50
N LEU A 364 9.58 -25.02 16.38
CA LEU A 364 9.70 -24.26 15.13
C LEU A 364 11.17 -24.20 14.64
N LYS A 365 11.37 -24.33 13.32
CA LYS A 365 12.59 -24.00 12.59
C LYS A 365 12.58 -22.50 12.28
N ILE A 366 13.69 -21.82 12.59
CA ILE A 366 13.82 -20.36 12.42
C ILE A 366 14.72 -20.10 11.21
N SER A 367 14.22 -19.34 10.24
CA SER A 367 15.06 -18.68 9.24
C SER A 367 15.51 -17.33 9.76
N LEU A 368 16.81 -17.01 9.69
CA LEU A 368 17.35 -15.74 10.19
C LEU A 368 16.81 -14.56 9.39
N CYS A 369 16.38 -13.52 10.10
CA CYS A 369 15.97 -12.25 9.48
C CYS A 369 17.16 -11.58 8.79
N THR A 370 16.95 -11.13 7.56
CA THR A 370 17.93 -10.32 6.82
C THR A 370 17.31 -8.96 6.52
N THR A 371 18.09 -8.02 5.97
CA THR A 371 17.52 -6.72 5.57
C THR A 371 16.40 -6.85 4.54
N THR A 372 16.36 -7.94 3.75
CA THR A 372 15.35 -8.16 2.70
C THR A 372 14.35 -9.28 3.00
N SER A 373 14.42 -9.94 4.16
CA SER A 373 13.54 -11.08 4.47
C SER A 373 13.22 -11.12 5.96
N ASP A 374 11.94 -11.33 6.29
CA ASP A 374 11.51 -11.55 7.68
C ASP A 374 12.07 -12.86 8.24
N THR A 375 12.00 -12.99 9.56
CA THR A 375 12.09 -14.27 10.25
C THR A 375 10.91 -15.16 9.85
N VAL A 376 11.21 -16.30 9.21
CA VAL A 376 10.19 -17.33 8.91
C VAL A 376 10.24 -18.38 10.02
N CYS A 377 9.09 -18.62 10.67
CA CYS A 377 8.90 -19.67 11.65
C CYS A 377 8.11 -20.82 11.01
N GLU A 378 8.77 -21.95 10.72
CA GLU A 378 8.13 -23.16 10.18
C GLU A 378 8.08 -24.24 11.26
N PRO A 379 7.08 -25.13 11.29
CA PRO A 379 7.12 -26.32 12.15
C PRO A 379 8.36 -27.18 11.87
N LEU A 380 9.02 -27.65 12.93
CA LEU A 380 10.04 -28.68 12.82
C LEU A 380 9.41 -29.98 12.32
N GLU A 381 10.25 -30.85 11.74
CA GLU A 381 9.78 -32.15 11.28
C GLU A 381 9.16 -32.96 12.43
N GLY A 382 7.95 -33.48 12.19
CA GLY A 382 7.14 -34.17 13.21
C GLY A 382 6.26 -33.24 14.06
N PHE A 383 6.12 -31.96 13.69
CA PHE A 383 5.20 -31.00 14.29
C PHE A 383 4.24 -30.44 13.23
N TYR A 384 3.04 -30.06 13.65
CA TYR A 384 2.08 -29.30 12.85
C TYR A 384 1.75 -27.98 13.54
N CYS A 385 1.38 -26.99 12.73
CA CYS A 385 1.03 -25.66 13.23
C CYS A 385 -0.35 -25.66 13.91
N THR A 386 -0.42 -25.14 15.14
CA THR A 386 -1.69 -25.00 15.88
C THR A 386 -2.22 -23.58 15.88
N ASP A 387 -1.35 -22.59 15.69
CA ASP A 387 -1.72 -21.17 15.67
C ASP A 387 -1.10 -20.48 14.46
N GLN A 388 -1.95 -20.06 13.53
CA GLN A 388 -1.57 -19.40 12.29
C GLN A 388 -1.95 -17.92 12.35
N THR A 389 -0.95 -17.05 12.15
CA THR A 389 -1.19 -15.63 11.88
C THR A 389 -0.73 -15.33 10.46
N GLY A 390 -1.68 -15.30 9.52
CA GLY A 390 -1.38 -15.24 8.09
C GLY A 390 -0.69 -16.52 7.60
N SER A 391 0.45 -16.40 6.91
CA SER A 391 1.27 -17.53 6.44
C SER A 391 2.32 -18.02 7.45
N ARG A 392 2.35 -17.46 8.67
CA ARG A 392 3.38 -17.71 9.68
C ARG A 392 2.84 -18.57 10.81
N CYS A 393 3.61 -19.59 11.20
CA CYS A 393 3.28 -20.43 12.35
C CYS A 393 3.84 -19.83 13.64
N VAL A 394 2.97 -19.51 14.60
CA VAL A 394 3.37 -18.89 15.87
C VAL A 394 3.59 -19.94 16.97
N GLY A 395 2.91 -21.08 16.87
CA GLY A 395 3.09 -22.23 17.73
C GLY A 395 2.87 -23.54 16.99
N ALA A 396 3.70 -24.55 17.28
CA ALA A 396 3.57 -25.87 16.70
C ALA A 396 3.43 -26.95 17.79
N GLN A 397 2.64 -27.96 17.48
CA GLN A 397 2.44 -29.13 18.34
C GLN A 397 2.98 -30.37 17.64
N ARG A 398 3.53 -31.31 18.42
CA ARG A 398 4.03 -32.57 17.88
C ARG A 398 2.87 -33.38 17.31
N HIS A 399 3.10 -34.03 16.16
CA HIS A 399 2.13 -34.95 15.58
C HIS A 399 1.76 -36.07 16.56
N LYS A 400 0.47 -36.39 16.60
CA LYS A 400 -0.08 -37.54 17.32
C LYS A 400 0.55 -38.83 16.82
N ARG A 401 0.94 -39.67 17.78
CA ARG A 401 1.39 -41.05 17.49
C ARG A 401 0.19 -41.98 17.57
N CYS A 402 0.00 -42.80 16.54
CA CYS A 402 -1.04 -43.83 16.57
C CYS A 402 -0.68 -44.88 17.62
N LYS A 403 -1.69 -45.34 18.36
CA LYS A 403 -1.51 -46.36 19.39
C LYS A 403 -1.36 -47.75 18.72
N PRO A 404 -0.74 -48.73 19.38
CA PRO A 404 -0.85 -50.12 18.97
C PRO A 404 -2.34 -50.49 18.84
N GLY A 405 -2.70 -51.20 17.77
CA GLY A 405 -4.11 -51.38 17.38
C GLY A 405 -4.58 -50.44 16.27
N GLN A 406 -3.82 -49.39 15.96
CA GLN A 406 -4.15 -48.38 14.96
C GLN A 406 -3.09 -48.29 13.87
N TYR A 407 -3.49 -47.84 12.68
CA TYR A 407 -2.59 -47.50 11.58
C TYR A 407 -2.71 -46.01 11.22
N ILE A 408 -1.67 -45.49 10.57
CA ILE A 408 -1.63 -44.12 10.06
C ILE A 408 -2.46 -44.07 8.77
N ARG A 409 -3.70 -43.56 8.87
CA ARG A 409 -4.57 -43.39 7.71
C ARG A 409 -4.11 -42.20 6.86
N HIS A 410 -3.83 -41.08 7.52
CA HIS A 410 -3.24 -39.89 6.90
C HIS A 410 -2.04 -39.43 7.71
N LYS A 411 -0.86 -39.37 7.07
CA LYS A 411 0.36 -38.87 7.68
C LYS A 411 0.22 -37.36 7.92
N GLY A 412 0.59 -36.90 9.13
CA GLY A 412 0.58 -35.49 9.47
C GLY A 412 1.45 -34.64 8.54
N THR A 413 1.05 -33.39 8.35
CA THR A 413 1.76 -32.38 7.55
C THR A 413 2.19 -31.21 8.43
N ALA A 414 2.84 -30.19 7.87
CA ALA A 414 3.15 -28.96 8.60
C ALA A 414 1.88 -28.21 9.10
N LEU A 415 0.69 -28.52 8.57
CA LEU A 415 -0.56 -27.84 8.92
C LEU A 415 -1.59 -28.75 9.60
N THR A 416 -1.47 -30.06 9.43
CA THR A 416 -2.46 -31.04 9.92
C THR A 416 -1.81 -32.10 10.77
N ASP A 417 -2.50 -32.50 11.83
CA ASP A 417 -2.06 -33.62 12.66
C ASP A 417 -2.19 -34.97 11.92
N THR A 418 -1.56 -36.01 12.48
CA THR A 418 -1.67 -37.38 11.98
C THR A 418 -3.03 -37.98 12.34
N GLU A 419 -3.71 -38.53 11.32
CA GLU A 419 -4.98 -39.24 11.50
C GLU A 419 -4.73 -40.74 11.64
N CYS A 420 -5.28 -41.33 12.70
CA CYS A 420 -5.15 -42.74 13.02
C CYS A 420 -6.50 -43.45 12.85
N SER A 421 -6.47 -44.70 12.40
CA SER A 421 -7.67 -45.55 12.30
C SER A 421 -7.41 -46.93 12.89
N ASP A 422 -8.45 -47.56 13.41
CA ASP A 422 -8.36 -48.85 14.09
C ASP A 422 -8.19 -49.99 13.08
N CYS A 423 -7.45 -51.02 13.47
CA CYS A 423 -7.35 -52.26 12.72
C CYS A 423 -8.61 -53.12 12.91
N SER A 424 -9.09 -53.72 11.83
CA SER A 424 -10.18 -54.69 11.87
C SER A 424 -9.67 -56.07 12.30
N ASP A 425 -10.60 -56.94 12.70
CA ASP A 425 -10.31 -58.33 13.05
C ASP A 425 -9.52 -59.04 11.94
N GLY A 426 -8.56 -59.87 12.36
CA GLY A 426 -7.63 -60.55 11.46
C GLY A 426 -6.44 -59.71 10.99
N THR A 427 -6.29 -58.47 11.48
CA THR A 427 -5.16 -57.59 11.15
C THR A 427 -4.55 -56.93 12.39
N PHE A 428 -3.29 -56.50 12.32
CA PHE A 428 -2.59 -55.82 13.41
C PHE A 428 -1.72 -54.66 12.95
N SER A 429 -1.45 -53.72 13.87
CA SER A 429 -0.46 -52.66 13.69
C SER A 429 0.16 -52.24 15.02
N ASN A 430 1.47 -51.97 15.00
CA ASN A 430 2.21 -51.43 16.14
C ASN A 430 2.09 -49.90 16.29
N GLY A 431 1.24 -49.25 15.49
CA GLY A 431 1.05 -47.79 15.51
C GLY A 431 2.00 -46.99 14.63
N LYS A 432 2.95 -47.62 13.93
CA LYS A 432 3.92 -46.94 13.04
C LYS A 432 3.65 -47.15 11.55
N SER A 433 2.83 -48.13 11.20
CA SER A 433 2.53 -48.52 9.82
C SER A 433 1.42 -47.67 9.19
N THR A 434 1.47 -47.48 7.87
CA THR A 434 0.42 -46.79 7.08
C THR A 434 -0.77 -47.68 6.73
N SER A 435 -0.73 -48.96 7.09
CA SER A 435 -1.81 -49.93 6.94
C SER A 435 -1.67 -51.03 8.00
N CYS A 436 -2.77 -51.70 8.34
CA CYS A 436 -2.74 -52.91 9.16
C CYS A 436 -2.21 -54.09 8.34
N GLN A 437 -1.40 -54.93 8.98
CA GLN A 437 -0.88 -56.15 8.39
C GLN A 437 -1.80 -57.31 8.74
N PRO A 438 -2.06 -58.25 7.83
CA PRO A 438 -2.84 -59.45 8.16
C PRO A 438 -2.11 -60.29 9.20
N HIS A 439 -2.85 -60.95 10.08
CA HIS A 439 -2.28 -61.91 11.03
C HIS A 439 -1.66 -63.10 10.31
N THR A 440 -0.52 -63.55 10.81
CA THR A 440 0.13 -64.77 10.37
C THR A 440 -0.78 -65.98 10.57
N GLN A 441 -1.05 -66.70 9.48
CA GLN A 441 -1.86 -67.91 9.50
C GLN A 441 -0.95 -69.11 9.79
N CYS A 442 -0.86 -69.54 11.06
CA CYS A 442 0.06 -70.59 11.48
C CYS A 442 -0.13 -71.92 10.71
N GLU A 443 -1.37 -72.24 10.36
CA GLU A 443 -1.72 -73.42 9.56
C GLU A 443 -1.04 -73.43 8.19
N SER A 444 -0.89 -72.26 7.55
CA SER A 444 -0.21 -72.13 6.26
C SER A 444 1.31 -72.33 6.33
N LEU A 445 1.87 -72.31 7.54
CA LEU A 445 3.30 -72.48 7.82
C LEU A 445 3.62 -73.84 8.48
N ASP A 446 2.66 -74.77 8.54
CA ASP A 446 2.77 -76.05 9.25
C ASP A 446 3.16 -75.90 10.74
N LEU A 447 2.69 -74.83 11.39
CA LEU A 447 2.91 -74.54 12.80
C LEU A 447 1.57 -74.45 13.55
N GLN A 448 1.59 -74.72 14.85
CA GLN A 448 0.41 -74.54 15.69
C GLN A 448 0.35 -73.11 16.25
N LEU A 449 -0.87 -72.59 16.41
CA LEU A 449 -1.13 -71.30 17.05
C LEU A 449 -0.86 -71.41 18.54
N ILE A 450 0.20 -70.76 19.02
CA ILE A 450 0.54 -70.71 20.44
C ILE A 450 -0.29 -69.62 21.14
N LYS A 451 -0.42 -68.46 20.48
CA LYS A 451 -1.16 -67.32 21.03
C LYS A 451 -1.90 -66.58 19.90
N PRO A 452 -3.22 -66.33 20.06
CA PRO A 452 -3.99 -65.62 19.04
C PRO A 452 -3.47 -64.19 18.84
N GLY A 453 -3.46 -63.74 17.59
CA GLY A 453 -3.16 -62.36 17.25
C GLY A 453 -4.18 -61.39 17.85
N THR A 454 -3.76 -60.16 18.10
CA THR A 454 -4.63 -59.06 18.52
C THR A 454 -4.58 -57.95 17.49
N VAL A 455 -5.44 -56.94 17.59
CA VAL A 455 -5.33 -55.74 16.74
C VAL A 455 -3.98 -55.03 16.87
N SER A 456 -3.22 -55.28 17.94
CA SER A 456 -1.92 -54.64 18.22
C SER A 456 -0.69 -55.52 17.96
N THR A 457 -0.86 -56.85 17.89
CA THR A 457 0.25 -57.82 17.79
C THR A 457 -0.13 -58.97 16.88
N ASP A 458 0.86 -59.52 16.17
CA ASP A 458 0.64 -60.69 15.34
C ASP A 458 0.31 -61.95 16.16
N ALA A 459 -0.19 -62.98 15.48
CA ALA A 459 -0.30 -64.33 16.00
C ALA A 459 1.09 -64.94 16.22
N GLU A 460 1.30 -65.59 17.37
CA GLU A 460 2.53 -66.30 17.66
C GLU A 460 2.36 -67.78 17.30
N CYS A 461 3.17 -68.25 16.36
CA CYS A 461 3.18 -69.63 15.89
C CYS A 461 4.40 -70.37 16.43
N GLY A 462 4.24 -71.65 16.74
CA GLY A 462 5.40 -72.48 17.03
C GLY A 462 5.08 -73.96 16.90
N LYS A 463 6.12 -74.76 17.12
CA LYS A 463 5.99 -76.21 17.11
C LYS A 463 5.51 -76.62 18.49
N ASP A 464 4.38 -77.30 18.53
CA ASP A 464 3.95 -77.98 19.74
C ASP A 464 5.01 -79.02 20.09
N TYR A 465 5.79 -78.76 21.13
CA TYR A 465 6.59 -79.79 21.76
C TYR A 465 5.67 -80.49 22.72
N ASP A 466 5.08 -81.58 22.23
CA ASP A 466 4.29 -82.57 22.95
C ASP A 466 5.04 -83.01 24.22
N SER A 467 4.85 -82.24 25.29
CA SER A 467 5.54 -82.40 26.58
C SER A 467 5.10 -83.68 27.28
N THR A 468 4.04 -84.32 26.77
CA THR A 468 3.54 -85.62 27.22
C THR A 468 4.55 -86.75 26.93
N ASN A 469 5.29 -86.69 25.82
CA ASN A 469 6.31 -87.71 25.51
C ASN A 469 7.57 -87.56 26.37
N VAL A 470 8.00 -86.32 26.67
CA VAL A 470 9.18 -86.08 27.51
C VAL A 470 8.91 -86.47 28.97
N VAL A 471 7.73 -86.13 29.50
CA VAL A 471 7.32 -86.53 30.87
C VAL A 471 7.17 -88.04 30.98
N ALA A 472 6.57 -88.72 29.99
CA ALA A 472 6.45 -90.19 29.99
C ALA A 472 7.81 -90.90 29.96
N ILE A 473 8.78 -90.39 29.18
CA ILE A 473 10.13 -90.94 29.13
C ILE A 473 10.86 -90.73 30.46
N VAL A 474 10.77 -89.53 31.06
CA VAL A 474 11.43 -89.23 32.34
C VAL A 474 10.84 -90.05 33.49
N VAL A 475 9.51 -90.20 33.57
CA VAL A 475 8.83 -91.01 34.58
C VAL A 475 9.16 -92.50 34.41
N SER A 476 9.20 -93.00 33.16
CA SER A 476 9.59 -94.39 32.87
C SER A 476 11.05 -94.66 33.23
N PHE A 477 11.96 -93.72 32.94
CA PHE A 477 13.37 -93.83 33.28
C PHE A 477 13.59 -93.82 34.80
N LEU A 478 12.91 -92.93 35.53
CA LEU A 478 12.92 -92.89 37.00
C LEU A 478 12.39 -94.19 37.62
N LEU A 479 11.29 -94.76 37.10
CA LEU A 479 10.76 -96.05 37.55
C LEU A 479 11.77 -97.19 37.32
N ILE A 480 12.41 -97.23 36.16
CA ILE A 480 13.44 -98.24 35.84
C ILE A 480 14.65 -98.07 36.77
N CYS A 481 15.11 -96.85 37.03
CA CYS A 481 16.21 -96.58 37.96
C CYS A 481 15.88 -97.05 39.39
N VAL A 482 14.65 -96.80 39.88
CA VAL A 482 14.21 -97.27 41.20
C VAL A 482 14.19 -98.80 41.27
N VAL A 483 13.70 -99.49 40.23
CA VAL A 483 13.71 -100.96 40.16
C VAL A 483 15.14 -101.51 40.13
N LEU A 484 16.04 -100.92 39.34
CA LEU A 484 17.45 -101.32 39.27
C LEU A 484 18.18 -101.10 40.59
N LEU A 485 17.93 -99.97 41.28
CA LEU A 485 18.48 -99.71 42.62
C LEU A 485 17.95 -100.71 43.65
N PHE A 486 16.66 -101.08 43.57
CA PHE A 486 16.07 -102.09 44.44
C PHE A 486 16.67 -103.48 44.20
N LEU A 487 16.88 -103.87 42.93
CA LEU A 487 17.55 -105.12 42.57
C LEU A 487 19.02 -105.11 43.02
N LEU A 488 19.76 -104.02 42.79
CA LEU A 488 21.15 -103.85 43.26
C LEU A 488 21.22 -103.93 44.78
N PHE A 489 20.29 -103.30 45.51
CA PHE A 489 20.19 -103.42 46.97
C PHE A 489 19.92 -104.86 47.41
N PHE A 490 19.03 -105.59 46.72
CA PHE A 490 18.74 -107.00 47.00
C PHE A 490 19.96 -107.90 46.72
N PHE A 491 20.66 -107.70 45.60
CA PHE A 491 21.89 -108.41 45.26
C PHE A 491 23.04 -108.06 46.23
N TRP A 492 23.17 -106.81 46.65
CA TRP A 492 24.18 -106.37 47.62
C TRP A 492 23.89 -106.93 49.02
N LYS A 493 22.62 -106.99 49.43
CA LYS A 493 22.17 -107.62 50.67
C LYS A 493 22.38 -109.15 50.65
N ASN A 494 22.18 -109.81 49.51
CA ASN A 494 22.49 -111.25 49.35
C ASN A 494 24.00 -111.52 49.29
N LYS A 495 24.81 -110.66 48.66
CA LYS A 495 26.26 -110.84 48.56
C LYS A 495 26.99 -110.53 49.88
N ARG A 496 26.50 -109.58 50.69
CA ARG A 496 27.02 -109.27 52.04
C ARG A 496 26.68 -110.32 53.10
N ARG A 497 25.76 -111.25 52.85
CA ARG A 497 25.45 -112.37 53.75
C ARG A 497 26.32 -113.62 53.51
N LEU A 498 27.06 -113.70 52.40
CA LEU A 498 27.81 -114.91 52.02
C LEU A 498 29.33 -114.84 52.24
N PHE A 499 29.93 -113.66 52.43
CA PHE A 499 31.38 -113.52 52.61
C PHE A 499 31.71 -112.63 53.82
N GLY A 500 31.47 -113.18 55.01
CA GLY A 500 31.94 -112.66 56.28
C GLY A 500 32.65 -113.76 57.07
N LYS A 501 33.94 -114.00 56.78
CA LYS A 501 34.98 -114.52 57.71
C LYS A 501 36.26 -114.92 56.95
N ILE A 502 37.36 -114.22 57.23
CA ILE A 502 38.76 -114.67 57.45
C ILE A 502 39.73 -113.52 57.08
N ARG A 503 40.69 -113.29 57.99
CA ARG A 503 41.59 -112.14 58.11
C ARG A 503 43.04 -112.55 57.79
N SER A 504 43.83 -111.53 57.43
CA SER A 504 45.30 -111.40 57.58
C SER A 504 46.24 -112.02 56.53
N ALA A 505 46.93 -111.18 55.77
CA ALA A 505 48.39 -110.97 55.86
C ALA A 505 48.94 -109.99 54.79
N ALA A 506 49.91 -109.18 55.22
CA ALA A 506 51.02 -108.55 54.47
C ALA A 506 50.82 -107.27 53.60
N ILE A 507 51.67 -106.30 53.95
CA ILE A 507 52.10 -104.99 53.41
C ILE A 507 53.34 -105.23 52.48
N PRO A 508 53.95 -104.28 51.71
CA PRO A 508 53.63 -102.90 51.26
C PRO A 508 53.54 -102.80 49.70
N THR A 509 53.03 -101.75 49.06
CA THR A 509 53.66 -100.46 48.73
C THR A 509 52.67 -99.63 47.88
N GLU A 510 52.93 -98.32 47.76
CA GLU A 510 52.30 -97.33 46.87
C GLU A 510 50.95 -96.72 47.27
N GLN A 511 51.04 -95.49 47.78
CA GLN A 511 49.94 -94.56 47.93
C GLN A 511 49.44 -94.08 46.57
N ASN A 512 48.40 -94.76 46.11
CA ASN A 512 47.13 -94.21 45.62
C ASN A 512 47.16 -92.81 44.99
N ALA A 513 47.27 -92.84 43.66
CA ALA A 513 46.38 -92.07 42.82
C ALA A 513 44.93 -92.61 42.90
N ALA A 514 43.98 -91.68 42.79
CA ALA A 514 42.61 -91.81 42.29
C ALA A 514 41.59 -92.63 43.12
N GLY A 515 40.97 -91.93 44.07
CA GLY A 515 39.57 -92.05 44.47
C GLY A 515 39.11 -90.65 44.92
N ARG A 516 37.88 -90.19 44.72
CA ARG A 516 36.66 -90.93 44.43
C ARG A 516 35.58 -89.92 44.06
N GLU A 517 34.82 -90.27 43.03
CA GLU A 517 33.38 -90.05 42.83
C GLU A 517 32.77 -88.93 43.69
N GLY A 518 32.63 -87.75 43.06
CA GLY A 518 31.39 -86.99 43.11
C GLY A 518 30.65 -87.29 41.82
N GLU A 519 29.39 -87.70 41.96
CA GLU A 519 28.51 -88.17 40.89
C GLU A 519 28.36 -87.15 39.75
N ASN A 520 28.67 -87.63 38.54
CA ASN A 520 28.13 -87.11 37.30
C ASN A 520 26.76 -87.76 37.07
N MET A 521 25.72 -86.95 36.83
CA MET A 521 25.05 -86.90 35.53
C MET A 521 23.98 -85.79 35.57
N VAL A 522 24.39 -84.55 35.31
CA VAL A 522 23.55 -83.42 34.88
C VAL A 522 24.36 -82.63 33.84
N ASP A 523 23.65 -82.25 32.78
CA ASP A 523 23.96 -81.30 31.71
C ASP A 523 25.03 -81.60 30.65
N MET A 524 24.58 -81.53 29.40
CA MET A 524 25.38 -81.60 28.17
C MET A 524 25.76 -80.18 27.74
N THR A 525 26.91 -79.65 28.16
CA THR A 525 27.45 -78.38 27.65
C THR A 525 28.98 -78.28 27.73
N GLU A 526 29.53 -77.58 26.73
CA GLU A 526 30.90 -77.05 26.54
C GLU A 526 32.06 -77.98 26.12
N GLY A 527 32.65 -77.60 24.97
CA GLY A 527 33.92 -78.05 24.43
C GLY A 527 34.66 -76.88 23.77
N THR A 528 35.61 -76.31 24.51
CA THR A 528 37.02 -76.03 24.20
C THR A 528 37.42 -75.61 22.78
N VAL A 529 38.17 -74.50 22.63
CA VAL A 529 39.64 -74.51 22.34
C VAL A 529 40.31 -73.25 22.94
N ALA A 530 41.50 -73.48 23.49
CA ALA A 530 42.41 -72.63 24.23
C ALA A 530 43.07 -71.48 23.45
N GLY A 531 43.71 -70.55 24.20
CA GLY A 531 44.96 -69.93 23.71
C GLY A 531 45.32 -68.52 24.22
N PHE A 532 46.01 -68.48 25.36
CA PHE A 532 47.13 -67.59 25.72
C PHE A 532 46.97 -66.06 25.96
N VAL A 533 47.33 -65.74 27.20
CA VAL A 533 47.77 -64.51 27.89
C VAL A 533 48.54 -63.48 27.06
N ALA A 534 48.18 -62.20 27.23
CA ALA A 534 49.13 -61.09 27.42
C ALA A 534 48.42 -59.87 28.03
N THR A 535 48.78 -59.51 29.26
CA THR A 535 48.60 -58.16 29.79
C THR A 535 49.57 -57.22 29.08
N PHE A 536 49.07 -56.27 28.30
CA PHE A 536 49.79 -55.04 27.97
C PHE A 536 48.80 -53.88 27.84
N THR A 537 49.15 -52.81 28.55
CA THR A 537 48.67 -51.44 28.44
C THR A 537 48.29 -51.01 27.03
N THR A 538 47.16 -50.31 26.88
CA THR A 538 46.92 -49.45 25.72
C THR A 538 46.44 -48.05 26.15
N PRO A 539 46.77 -47.02 25.36
CA PRO A 539 47.07 -45.69 25.87
C PRO A 539 45.90 -44.73 25.70
N ALA A 540 46.02 -43.60 26.39
CA ALA A 540 45.28 -42.38 26.09
C ALA A 540 45.26 -42.07 24.57
N SER A 541 44.08 -42.04 23.98
CA SER A 541 43.84 -41.21 22.80
C SER A 541 43.75 -39.75 23.28
N ARG A 542 44.91 -39.09 23.30
CA ARG A 542 45.04 -37.62 23.27
C ARG A 542 44.08 -37.06 22.21
N CYS A 543 43.25 -36.07 22.53
CA CYS A 543 42.65 -35.23 21.49
C CYS A 543 43.83 -34.62 20.67
N GLN A 544 43.70 -34.55 19.35
CA GLN A 544 44.70 -33.92 18.49
C GLN A 544 44.71 -32.39 18.71
N THR A 545 45.73 -31.70 18.18
CA THR A 545 46.23 -30.37 18.55
C THR A 545 45.27 -29.15 18.46
N LYS A 546 43.94 -29.32 18.42
CA LYS A 546 42.96 -28.23 18.41
C LYS A 546 41.65 -28.49 19.18
N GLU A 547 41.62 -29.33 20.22
CA GLU A 547 40.40 -29.60 21.01
C GLU A 547 40.65 -29.64 22.53
N TYR A 548 39.64 -29.26 23.35
CA TYR A 548 39.66 -29.41 24.82
C TYR A 548 38.49 -30.27 25.37
N ARG A 549 38.64 -30.73 26.63
CA ARG A 549 37.76 -31.70 27.32
C ARG A 549 36.76 -31.00 28.26
N ALA A 550 35.46 -31.22 28.07
CA ALA A 550 34.42 -30.86 29.05
C ALA A 550 34.24 -32.02 30.06
N ARG A 551 33.90 -31.72 31.33
CA ARG A 551 33.60 -32.75 32.34
C ARG A 551 32.34 -33.51 31.92
N ASP A 552 32.54 -34.70 31.36
CA ASP A 552 31.57 -35.71 30.92
C ASP A 552 31.00 -35.59 29.48
N GLY A 553 31.84 -35.32 28.47
CA GLY A 553 31.48 -35.43 27.02
C GLY A 553 32.68 -35.43 26.03
N PRO A 554 32.48 -35.72 24.72
CA PRO A 554 33.55 -35.86 23.70
C PRO A 554 34.25 -34.54 23.31
N CYS A 555 35.46 -34.63 22.71
CA CYS A 555 36.33 -33.50 22.32
C CYS A 555 35.64 -32.54 21.31
N CYS A 556 35.90 -31.22 21.39
CA CYS A 556 35.35 -30.17 20.50
C CYS A 556 36.44 -29.22 19.96
N PRO A 557 36.38 -28.75 18.69
CA PRO A 557 37.36 -27.82 18.09
C PRO A 557 37.27 -26.36 18.59
N VAL A 558 38.43 -25.67 18.69
CA VAL A 558 38.61 -24.30 19.25
C VAL A 558 39.36 -23.34 18.27
N PRO A 559 39.44 -22.01 18.50
CA PRO A 559 38.52 -20.91 18.15
C PRO A 559 39.14 -19.87 17.16
N ARG A 560 38.38 -18.82 16.80
CA ARG A 560 38.93 -17.44 16.60
C ARG A 560 38.02 -16.47 17.37
N MET A 561 38.43 -15.88 18.49
CA MET A 561 39.35 -14.74 18.73
C MET A 561 38.78 -13.35 18.37
N CYS A 562 38.35 -12.67 19.45
CA CYS A 562 38.40 -11.28 19.92
C CYS A 562 38.50 -10.02 19.02
N ASP A 563 37.90 -8.96 19.61
CA ASP A 563 38.12 -7.50 19.54
C ASP A 563 37.16 -6.71 18.61
N THR A 564 36.31 -5.75 19.02
CA THR A 564 36.45 -4.66 20.01
C THR A 564 35.11 -4.18 20.64
N SER A 565 35.22 -3.64 21.86
CA SER A 565 34.28 -2.82 22.66
C SER A 565 33.38 -3.52 23.70
N ARG A 566 33.87 -3.69 24.92
CA ARG A 566 33.68 -2.74 26.04
C ARG A 566 34.42 -3.24 27.29
N ARG A 567 35.11 -2.31 27.95
CA ARG A 567 35.83 -2.50 29.23
C ARG A 567 34.88 -2.90 30.35
N CYS A 568 35.35 -3.79 31.22
CA CYS A 568 35.08 -3.68 32.65
C CYS A 568 35.86 -2.48 33.18
N ASP A 569 35.20 -1.60 33.93
CA ASP A 569 35.88 -0.81 34.94
C ASP A 569 35.16 -1.05 36.26
N GLU A 570 35.90 -1.65 37.20
CA GLU A 570 35.54 -1.82 38.58
C GLU A 570 35.82 -0.51 39.31
N GLU A 571 34.81 0.27 39.65
CA GLU A 571 34.82 0.97 40.93
C GLU A 571 33.42 0.95 41.56
N ARG A 572 33.36 0.35 42.75
CA ARG A 572 32.18 -0.02 43.57
C ARG A 572 31.52 -1.35 43.18
N GLY A 573 32.23 -2.42 43.51
CA GLY A 573 31.61 -3.73 43.73
C GLY A 573 30.53 -3.67 44.82
N THR A 574 29.30 -4.07 44.47
CA THR A 574 28.36 -4.75 45.37
C THR A 574 27.29 -5.44 44.52
N CYS A 575 27.19 -6.77 44.64
CA CYS A 575 25.94 -7.48 44.39
C CYS A 575 25.04 -7.35 45.63
N PRO A 576 23.72 -7.20 45.44
CA PRO A 576 22.82 -7.91 46.33
C PRO A 576 21.72 -8.68 45.58
N LEU A 577 21.73 -9.99 45.83
CA LEU A 577 20.60 -10.85 46.18
C LEU A 577 19.28 -10.71 45.41
N ILE A 578 18.96 -11.76 44.65
CA ILE A 578 17.57 -12.17 44.41
C ILE A 578 17.05 -12.86 45.68
N ARG A 579 16.00 -12.27 46.28
CA ARG A 579 15.03 -13.03 47.09
C ARG A 579 13.73 -13.09 46.32
N THR A 580 13.47 -14.29 45.78
CA THR A 580 12.19 -15.00 45.68
C THR A 580 10.93 -14.20 45.34
N LEU A 581 10.25 -14.63 44.27
CA LEU A 581 8.87 -15.11 44.39
C LEU A 581 8.61 -16.16 43.31
N SER A 582 8.30 -17.35 43.79
CA SER A 582 7.79 -18.51 43.06
C SER A 582 6.42 -18.20 42.47
N THR A 583 6.12 -18.77 41.29
CA THR A 583 4.85 -19.46 41.05
C THR A 583 5.00 -20.35 39.81
N VAL A 584 4.89 -21.65 40.10
CA VAL A 584 4.55 -22.85 39.29
C VAL A 584 4.78 -22.79 37.78
#